data_AF-A0A939XNR1-F1
#
_entry.id   AF-A0A939XNR1-F1
#
_cell.length_a   1.000
_cell.length_b   1.000
_cell.length_c   1.000
_cell.angle_alpha   90.00
_cell.angle_beta   90.00
_cell.angle_gamma   90.00
#
_symmetry.space_group_name_H-M   'P 1'
#
loop_
_entity.id
_entity.type
_entity.pdbx_description
1 polymer ?
#
loop_
_entity_poly.entity_id
_entity_poly.type
_entity_poly.pdbx_seq_one_letter_code
_entity_poly.pdbx_strand_id
1 'polypeptide(L)'
;LEKELAPLKSDLESLEKLTKDKKDEEISTEEKDKKSELQKKISDIETRRKALFENFAAGNKLVKQLIDLALLANNMLRGEDLTKFVKRSVELIEK
;
A
#
# COMPACT_ATOMS: atom_id res chain seq x y z
N LEU A 1 -6.53 -3.49 -10.77
CA LEU A 1 -5.89 -3.26 -9.45
C LEU A 1 -6.92 -3.14 -8.32
N GLU A 2 -7.71 -2.08 -8.19
CA GLU A 2 -8.63 -1.94 -7.04
C GLU A 2 -9.82 -2.92 -7.06
N LYS A 3 -10.40 -3.15 -8.24
CA LYS A 3 -11.44 -4.19 -8.45
C LYS A 3 -10.93 -5.62 -8.25
N GLU A 4 -9.62 -5.84 -8.28
CA GLU A 4 -8.99 -7.15 -8.04
C GLU A 4 -8.53 -7.30 -6.58
N LEU A 5 -8.12 -6.19 -5.94
CA LEU A 5 -7.71 -6.15 -4.53
C LEU A 5 -8.86 -6.35 -3.56
N ALA A 6 -10.03 -5.77 -3.84
CA ALA A 6 -11.21 -5.88 -2.98
C ALA A 6 -11.67 -7.33 -2.76
N PRO A 7 -11.90 -8.15 -3.81
CA PRO A 7 -12.28 -9.55 -3.61
C PRO A 7 -11.15 -10.37 -2.96
N LEU A 8 -9.88 -10.17 -3.33
CA LEU A 8 -8.76 -10.89 -2.73
C LEU A 8 -8.60 -10.61 -1.23
N LYS A 9 -8.79 -9.36 -0.80
CA LYS A 9 -8.79 -9.00 0.63
C LYS A 9 -9.99 -9.58 1.36
N SER A 10 -11.17 -9.54 0.75
CA SER A 10 -12.40 -10.14 1.31
C SER A 10 -12.26 -11.65 1.47
N ASP A 11 -11.68 -12.33 0.47
CA ASP A 11 -11.42 -13.77 0.50
C ASP A 11 -10.43 -14.12 1.60
N LEU A 12 -9.34 -13.34 1.73
CA LEU A 12 -8.36 -13.53 2.79
C LEU A 12 -8.96 -13.32 4.17
N GLU A 13 -9.76 -12.28 4.36
CA GLU A 13 -10.41 -11.99 5.64
C GLU A 13 -11.46 -13.05 6.01
N SER A 14 -12.17 -13.58 5.01
CA SER A 14 -13.10 -14.70 5.19
C SER A 14 -12.37 -15.99 5.55
N LEU A 15 -11.23 -16.26 4.90
CA LEU A 15 -10.38 -17.41 5.18
C LEU A 15 -9.74 -17.29 6.57
N GLU A 16 -9.34 -16.09 6.99
CA GLU A 16 -8.86 -15.82 8.34
C GLU A 16 -9.93 -16.00 9.40
N LYS A 17 -11.17 -15.56 9.16
CA LYS A 17 -12.30 -15.82 10.09
C LYS A 17 -12.61 -17.31 10.20
N LEU A 18 -12.69 -18.02 9.07
CA LEU A 18 -12.94 -19.47 9.02
C LEU A 18 -11.85 -20.31 9.69
N THR A 19 -10.59 -19.87 9.61
CA THR A 19 -9.45 -20.56 10.25
C THR A 19 -9.26 -20.17 11.71
N LYS A 20 -9.88 -19.08 12.19
CA LYS A 20 -9.78 -18.61 13.59
C LYS A 20 -10.66 -19.41 14.56
N ASP A 21 -11.77 -19.97 14.07
CA ASP A 21 -12.69 -20.80 14.86
C ASP A 21 -12.34 -22.31 14.81
N LYS A 22 -11.42 -22.72 13.91
CA LYS A 22 -10.86 -24.08 13.87
C LYS A 22 -9.63 -24.18 14.78
N LYS A 23 -9.44 -25.31 15.46
CA LYS A 23 -8.17 -25.59 16.16
C LYS A 23 -7.03 -25.64 15.14
N ASP A 24 -5.84 -25.16 15.50
CA ASP A 24 -4.63 -25.18 14.65
C ASP A 24 -4.29 -26.58 14.05
N GLU A 25 -4.80 -27.65 14.67
CA GLU A 25 -4.67 -29.04 14.23
C GLU A 25 -5.61 -29.43 13.05
N GLU A 26 -6.67 -28.66 12.78
CA GLU A 26 -7.60 -28.89 11.65
C GLU A 26 -7.31 -28.00 10.43
N ILE A 27 -6.40 -27.03 10.57
CA ILE A 27 -6.00 -26.17 9.45
C ILE A 27 -5.07 -26.97 8.55
N SER A 28 -5.61 -27.43 7.43
CA SER A 28 -4.84 -28.14 6.41
C SER A 28 -3.67 -27.29 5.93
N THR A 29 -2.54 -27.93 5.59
CA THR A 29 -1.42 -27.30 4.89
C THR A 29 -1.91 -26.52 3.65
N GLU A 30 -2.93 -27.02 2.97
CA GLU A 30 -3.55 -26.36 1.82
C GLU A 30 -4.24 -25.02 2.17
N GLU A 31 -4.81 -24.87 3.37
CA GLU A 31 -5.43 -23.62 3.83
C GLU A 31 -4.34 -22.58 4.19
N LYS A 32 -3.24 -23.02 4.81
CA LYS A 32 -2.06 -22.16 5.07
C LYS A 32 -1.38 -21.71 3.78
N ASP A 33 -1.21 -22.61 2.82
CA ASP A 33 -0.61 -22.29 1.53
C ASP A 33 -1.50 -21.33 0.73
N LYS A 34 -2.82 -21.56 0.68
CA LYS A 34 -3.77 -20.61 0.06
C LYS A 34 -3.73 -19.23 0.70
N LYS A 35 -3.65 -19.17 2.04
CA LYS A 35 -3.52 -17.89 2.76
C LYS A 35 -2.24 -17.16 2.37
N SER A 36 -1.11 -17.87 2.32
CA SER A 36 0.19 -17.33 1.91
C SER A 36 0.18 -16.84 0.46
N GLU A 37 -0.42 -17.61 -0.46
CA GLU A 37 -0.57 -17.21 -1.86
C GLU A 37 -1.46 -15.96 -2.02
N LEU A 38 -2.58 -15.90 -1.30
CA LEU A 38 -3.46 -14.73 -1.28
C LEU A 38 -2.72 -13.50 -0.74
N GLN A 39 -1.97 -13.63 0.36
CA GLN A 39 -1.14 -12.55 0.89
C GLN A 39 -0.11 -12.06 -0.12
N LYS A 40 0.62 -12.98 -0.77
CA LYS A 40 1.60 -12.62 -1.81
C LYS A 40 0.94 -11.88 -2.97
N LYS A 41 -0.20 -12.38 -3.49
CA LYS A 41 -0.94 -11.72 -4.58
C LYS A 41 -1.41 -10.33 -4.17
N ILE A 42 -1.91 -10.15 -2.95
CA ILE A 42 -2.31 -8.84 -2.42
C ILE A 42 -1.11 -7.90 -2.36
N SER A 43 0.02 -8.33 -1.78
CA SER A 43 1.23 -7.50 -1.68
C SER A 43 1.82 -7.13 -3.05
N ASP A 44 1.80 -8.05 -4.02
CA ASP A 44 2.25 -7.77 -5.38
C ASP A 44 1.38 -6.72 -6.06
N ILE A 45 0.05 -6.84 -5.93
CA ILE A 45 -0.89 -5.88 -6.52
C ILE A 45 -0.77 -4.52 -5.82
N GLU A 46 -0.60 -4.47 -4.49
CA GLU A 46 -0.37 -3.23 -3.74
C GLU A 46 0.94 -2.56 -4.13
N THR A 47 2.01 -3.34 -4.33
CA THR A 47 3.31 -2.82 -4.75
C THR A 47 3.25 -2.26 -6.17
N ARG A 48 2.61 -2.98 -7.11
CA ARG A 48 2.37 -2.46 -8.47
C ARG A 48 1.50 -1.20 -8.45
N ARG A 49 0.48 -1.17 -7.59
CA ARG A 49 -0.39 0.00 -7.41
C ARG A 49 0.42 1.20 -6.90
N LYS A 50 1.26 0.99 -5.88
CA LYS A 50 2.15 2.01 -5.34
C LYS A 50 3.12 2.53 -6.39
N ALA A 51 3.77 1.64 -7.15
CA ALA A 51 4.68 2.01 -8.24
C ALA A 51 3.98 2.80 -9.36
N LEU A 52 2.75 2.44 -9.73
CA LEU A 52 1.94 3.20 -10.69
C LEU A 52 1.65 4.62 -10.20
N PHE A 53 1.23 4.76 -8.95
CA PHE A 53 0.99 6.07 -8.34
C PHE A 53 2.28 6.88 -8.17
N GLU A 54 3.41 6.25 -7.83
CA GLU A 54 4.71 6.90 -7.75
C GLU A 54 5.18 7.41 -9.12
N ASN A 55 5.04 6.60 -10.17
CA ASN A 55 5.35 7.01 -11.55
C ASN A 55 4.44 8.14 -12.02
N PHE A 56 3.14 8.05 -11.74
CA PHE A 56 2.19 9.11 -12.06
C PHE A 56 2.50 10.41 -11.31
N ALA A 57 2.85 10.31 -10.03
CA ALA A 57 3.23 11.45 -9.21
C ALA A 57 4.59 12.03 -9.63
N ALA A 58 5.54 11.22 -10.09
CA ALA A 58 6.84 11.68 -10.59
C ALA A 58 6.70 12.63 -11.79
N GLY A 59 5.67 12.43 -12.63
CA GLY A 59 5.35 13.32 -13.74
C GLY A 59 4.63 14.62 -13.37
N ASN A 60 4.11 14.74 -12.13
CA ASN A 60 3.32 15.89 -11.71
C ASN A 60 3.78 16.42 -10.34
N LYS A 61 4.53 17.53 -10.37
CA LYS A 61 5.07 18.18 -9.16
C LYS A 61 4.00 18.48 -8.10
N LEU A 62 2.77 18.82 -8.50
CA LEU A 62 1.67 19.12 -7.57
C LEU A 62 1.12 17.86 -6.89
N VAL A 63 1.01 16.75 -7.62
CA VAL A 63 0.53 15.48 -7.05
C VAL A 63 1.54 14.94 -6.03
N LYS A 64 2.83 14.99 -6.33
CA LYS A 64 3.88 14.66 -5.34
C LYS A 64 3.81 15.56 -4.11
N GLN A 65 3.53 16.85 -4.30
CA GLN A 65 3.39 17.79 -3.20
C GLN A 65 2.23 17.47 -2.27
N LEU A 66 1.07 17.10 -2.83
CA LEU A 66 -0.10 16.70 -2.06
C LEU A 66 0.17 15.43 -1.24
N ILE A 67 0.87 14.45 -1.82
CA ILE A 67 1.25 13.21 -1.14
C ILE A 67 2.19 13.52 0.04
N ASP A 68 3.22 14.33 -0.19
CA ASP A 68 4.16 14.70 0.86
C ASP A 68 3.49 15.51 1.97
N LEU A 69 2.50 16.35 1.66
CA LEU A 69 1.69 17.04 2.66
C LEU A 69 0.87 16.06 3.52
N ALA A 70 0.28 15.03 2.92
CA ALA A 70 -0.42 13.99 3.65
C ALA A 70 0.52 13.17 4.55
N LEU A 71 1.73 12.85 4.07
CA LEU A 71 2.76 12.18 4.86
C LEU A 71 3.27 13.07 6.00
N LEU A 72 3.43 14.37 5.76
CA LEU A 72 3.83 15.35 6.77
C LEU A 72 2.77 15.48 7.87
N ALA A 73 1.49 15.58 7.50
CA ALA A 73 0.37 15.66 8.43
C ALA A 73 0.27 14.43 9.35
N ASN A 74 0.72 13.26 8.88
CA ASN A 74 0.79 12.02 9.66
C ASN A 74 2.14 11.81 10.36
N ASN A 75 3.01 12.81 10.41
CA ASN A 75 4.38 12.72 10.96
C ASN A 75 5.26 11.61 10.34
N MET A 76 4.93 11.19 9.11
CA MET A 76 5.61 10.12 8.37
C MET A 76 6.68 10.65 7.41
N LEU A 77 6.66 11.94 7.05
CA LEU A 77 7.65 12.55 6.18
C LEU A 77 8.83 13.08 7.01
N ARG A 78 10.04 12.50 6.86
CA ARG A 78 11.24 12.88 7.63
C ARG A 78 12.51 12.73 6.81
N GLY A 79 13.62 13.28 7.32
CA GLY A 79 14.95 13.09 6.75
C GLY A 79 15.11 13.67 5.33
N GLU A 80 15.68 12.86 4.44
CA GLU A 80 15.98 13.27 3.07
C GLU A 80 14.70 13.63 2.28
N ASP A 81 13.61 12.88 2.49
CA ASP A 81 12.34 13.12 1.80
C ASP A 81 11.67 14.42 2.24
N LEU A 82 11.75 14.76 3.54
CA LEU A 82 11.31 16.07 4.04
C LEU A 82 12.12 17.21 3.41
N THR A 83 13.43 17.04 3.28
CA THR A 83 14.30 18.05 2.66
C THR A 83 13.96 18.25 1.19
N LYS A 84 13.72 17.17 0.44
CA LYS A 84 13.27 17.22 -0.96
C LYS A 84 11.91 17.89 -1.11
N PHE A 85 10.96 17.60 -0.22
CA PHE A 85 9.67 18.27 -0.18
C PHE A 85 9.82 19.78 0.00
N VAL A 86 10.57 20.24 1.02
CA VAL A 86 10.77 21.67 1.29
C VAL A 86 11.40 22.39 0.10
N LYS A 87 12.45 21.83 -0.52
CA LYS A 87 13.08 22.42 -1.71
C LYS A 87 12.08 22.61 -2.84
N ARG A 88 11.28 21.59 -3.13
CA ARG A 88 10.25 21.65 -4.17
C ARG A 88 9.11 22.62 -3.81
N SER A 89 8.76 22.76 -2.54
CA SER A 89 7.78 23.75 -2.07
C SER A 89 8.24 25.17 -2.40
N VAL A 90 9.51 25.50 -2.12
CA VAL A 90 10.08 26.82 -2.39
C VAL A 90 10.09 27.09 -3.89
N GLU A 91 10.57 26.15 -4.71
CA GLU A 91 10.56 26.27 -6.18
C GLU A 91 9.16 26.53 -6.78
N LEU A 92 8.10 26.01 -6.14
CA LEU A 92 6.73 26.17 -6.62
C LEU A 92 6.12 27.53 -6.23
N ILE A 93 6.56 28.14 -5.13
CA ILE A 93 6.06 29.43 -4.63
C ILE A 93 6.84 30.60 -5.24
N GLU A 94 8.13 30.42 -5.53
CA GLU A 94 8.99 31.43 -6.16
C GLU A 94 8.75 31.60 -7.67
N LYS A 95 7.73 30.93 -8.22
CA LYS A 95 7.38 30.92 -9.64
C LYS A 95 6.19 31.83 -9.94
#